data_AF-A0A523D1S6-F1
#
_entry.id   AF-A0A523D1S6-F1
#
_cell.length_a   1.000
_cell.length_b   1.000
_cell.length_c   1.000
_cell.angle_alpha   90.00
_cell.angle_beta   90.00
_cell.angle_gamma   90.00
#
_symmetry.space_group_name_H-M   'P 1'
#
loop_
_entity.id
_entity.type
_entity.pdbx_description
1 polymer ?
#
loop_
_entity_poly.entity_id
_entity_poly.type
_entity_poly.pdbx_seq_one_letter_code
_entity_poly.pdbx_strand_id
1 'polypeptide(L)'
;METIEETLLELGNNHYLQALGVLLVSLILAKLTDWILTRGLTRLTQKTPSEIDDQMLAMIHKPIYYSVLAAGLAVAVTLVELPAPFGFISFGLIKTLVVLIWLILGIRLILLILDWMTLQPERFHIVQPDTKPLFDISARVILFGGALYFLLIAWNVDVTAWLASAGI
;
A
#
# COMPACT_ATOMS: atom_id res chain seq x y z
N MET A 1 13.34 -16.80 40.08
CA MET A 1 12.92 -15.49 39.53
C MET A 1 14.07 -14.89 38.71
N GLU A 2 15.29 -14.94 39.25
CA GLU A 2 16.57 -14.59 38.57
C GLU A 2 16.79 -15.31 37.21
N THR A 3 16.48 -16.61 37.13
CA THR A 3 16.62 -17.41 35.89
C THR A 3 15.66 -17.04 34.76
N ILE A 4 14.50 -16.45 35.09
CA ILE A 4 13.53 -16.00 34.10
C ILE A 4 13.95 -14.63 33.56
N GLU A 5 14.48 -13.75 34.41
CA GLU A 5 15.00 -12.45 33.98
C GLU A 5 16.25 -12.60 33.11
N GLU A 6 17.15 -13.52 33.47
CA GLU A 6 18.38 -13.81 32.71
C GLU A 6 18.07 -14.43 31.34
N THR A 7 17.11 -15.36 31.27
CA THR A 7 16.65 -15.91 29.99
C THR A 7 15.89 -14.87 29.16
N LEU A 8 15.10 -13.99 29.77
CA LEU A 8 14.45 -12.86 29.07
C LEU A 8 15.46 -11.84 28.52
N LEU A 9 16.59 -11.63 29.22
CA LEU A 9 17.68 -10.76 28.78
C LEU A 9 18.48 -11.39 27.62
N GLU A 10 18.76 -12.70 27.66
CA GLU A 10 19.40 -13.41 26.54
C GLU A 10 18.49 -13.53 25.31
N LEU A 11 17.19 -13.78 25.50
CA LEU A 11 16.18 -13.74 24.43
C LEU A 11 16.06 -12.33 23.83
N GLY A 12 16.15 -11.30 24.66
CA GLY A 12 16.20 -9.91 24.25
C GLY A 12 17.44 -9.54 23.45
N ASN A 13 18.56 -10.25 23.59
CA ASN A 13 19.81 -9.93 22.90
C ASN A 13 19.96 -10.62 21.52
N ASN A 14 19.03 -11.50 21.15
CA ASN A 14 19.06 -12.17 19.85
C ASN A 14 18.23 -11.40 18.82
N HIS A 15 18.92 -10.72 17.89
CA HIS A 15 18.31 -9.94 16.81
C HIS A 15 17.27 -10.71 15.97
N TYR A 16 17.42 -12.04 15.82
CA TYR A 16 16.45 -12.87 15.11
C TYR A 16 15.14 -13.04 15.89
N LEU A 17 15.21 -13.14 17.23
CA LEU A 17 14.03 -13.24 18.09
C LEU A 17 13.30 -11.90 18.18
N GLN A 18 14.04 -10.78 18.23
CA GLN A 18 13.44 -9.45 18.13
C GLN A 18 12.71 -9.25 16.79
N ALA A 19 13.34 -9.63 15.68
CA ALA A 19 12.74 -9.56 14.35
C ALA A 19 11.46 -10.41 14.27
N LEU A 20 11.46 -11.63 14.82
CA LEU A 20 10.27 -12.47 14.93
C LEU A 20 9.17 -11.79 15.76
N GLY A 21 9.53 -11.19 16.90
CA GLY A 21 8.61 -10.43 17.74
C GLY A 21 7.95 -9.27 16.98
N VAL A 22 8.74 -8.49 16.24
CA VAL A 22 8.22 -7.40 15.38
C VAL A 22 7.28 -7.93 14.31
N LEU A 23 7.58 -9.06 13.67
CA LEU A 23 6.68 -9.66 12.68
C LEU A 23 5.35 -10.09 13.31
N LEU A 24 5.38 -10.69 14.50
CA LEU A 24 4.16 -11.06 15.23
C LEU A 24 3.33 -9.84 15.63
N VAL A 25 3.97 -8.79 16.14
CA VAL A 25 3.30 -7.53 16.48
C VAL A 25 2.71 -6.89 15.22
N SER A 26 3.45 -6.87 14.12
CA SER A 26 2.96 -6.36 12.83
C SER A 26 1.76 -7.14 12.32
N LEU A 27 1.75 -8.48 12.44
CA LEU A 27 0.59 -9.30 12.09
C LEU A 27 -0.64 -8.94 12.92
N ILE A 28 -0.47 -8.72 14.22
CA ILE A 28 -1.55 -8.29 15.11
C ILE A 28 -2.05 -6.89 14.71
N LEU A 29 -1.14 -5.93 14.50
CA LEU A 29 -1.48 -4.58 14.07
C LEU A 29 -2.16 -4.55 12.70
N ALA A 30 -1.70 -5.36 11.75
CA ALA A 30 -2.31 -5.47 10.43
C ALA A 30 -3.74 -6.00 10.54
N LYS A 31 -3.96 -7.09 11.29
CA LYS A 31 -5.31 -7.61 11.56
C LYS A 31 -6.20 -6.62 12.29
N LEU A 32 -5.65 -5.90 13.27
CA LEU A 32 -6.38 -4.86 13.99
C LEU A 32 -6.78 -3.73 13.04
N THR A 33 -5.86 -3.28 12.18
CA THR A 33 -6.12 -2.23 11.19
C THR A 33 -7.20 -2.66 10.21
N ASP A 34 -7.11 -3.88 9.67
CA ASP A 34 -8.12 -4.46 8.79
C ASP A 34 -9.49 -4.54 9.48
N TRP A 35 -9.52 -5.00 10.74
CA TRP A 35 -10.74 -5.06 11.54
C TRP A 35 -11.33 -3.67 11.82
N ILE A 36 -10.50 -2.68 12.14
CA ILE A 36 -10.95 -1.29 12.35
C ILE A 36 -11.52 -0.72 11.04
N LEU A 37 -10.86 -0.93 9.90
CA LEU A 37 -11.35 -0.44 8.61
C LEU A 37 -12.68 -1.11 8.23
N THR A 38 -12.73 -2.44 8.31
CA THR A 38 -13.90 -3.23 7.91
C THR A 38 -15.07 -3.18 8.90
N ARG A 39 -14.89 -2.77 10.16
CA ARG A 39 -16.00 -2.53 11.09
C ARG A 39 -16.31 -1.05 11.30
N GLY A 40 -15.29 -0.22 11.36
CA GLY A 40 -15.40 1.20 11.66
C GLY A 40 -15.94 2.00 10.48
N LEU A 41 -15.33 1.85 9.30
CA LEU A 41 -15.75 2.61 8.12
C LEU A 41 -17.04 2.05 7.51
N THR A 42 -17.28 0.75 7.60
CA THR A 42 -18.52 0.13 7.07
C THR A 42 -19.77 0.63 7.81
N ARG A 43 -19.64 1.00 9.10
CA ARG A 43 -20.72 1.65 9.86
C ARG A 43 -20.96 3.11 9.45
N LEU A 44 -19.96 3.76 8.85
CA LEU A 44 -20.05 5.12 8.33
C LEU A 44 -20.63 5.12 6.91
N THR A 45 -20.19 4.19 6.06
CA THR A 45 -20.64 4.09 4.66
C THR A 45 -22.07 3.57 4.53
N GLN A 46 -22.54 2.68 5.43
CA GLN A 46 -23.96 2.26 5.51
C GLN A 46 -24.95 3.39 5.81
N LYS A 47 -24.46 4.57 6.25
CA LYS A 47 -25.31 5.75 6.47
C LYS A 47 -25.41 6.64 5.23
N THR A 48 -24.62 6.37 4.20
CA THR A 48 -24.64 7.11 2.94
C THR A 48 -25.49 6.35 1.91
N PRO A 49 -26.33 7.03 1.12
CA PRO A 49 -27.13 6.37 0.08
C PRO A 49 -26.31 5.89 -1.14
N SER A 50 -24.97 6.01 -1.12
CA SER A 50 -24.11 5.77 -2.28
C SER A 50 -23.34 4.44 -2.17
N GLU A 51 -23.67 3.48 -3.03
CA GLU A 51 -23.02 2.15 -3.07
C GLU A 51 -21.53 2.21 -3.46
N ILE A 52 -21.04 3.35 -3.98
CA ILE A 52 -19.63 3.52 -4.35
C ILE A 52 -18.72 3.53 -3.13
N ASP A 53 -19.16 4.14 -2.02
CA ASP A 53 -18.33 4.32 -0.83
C ASP A 53 -18.03 2.97 -0.17
N ASP A 54 -19.03 2.08 -0.14
CA ASP A 54 -18.88 0.70 0.33
C ASP A 54 -17.90 -0.11 -0.52
N GLN A 55 -17.99 0.04 -1.85
CA GLN A 55 -17.09 -0.65 -2.79
C GLN A 55 -15.66 -0.14 -2.67
N MET A 56 -15.46 1.18 -2.57
CA MET A 56 -14.13 1.78 -2.37
C MET A 56 -13.51 1.29 -1.07
N LEU A 57 -14.28 1.25 0.02
CA LEU A 57 -13.81 0.74 1.31
C LEU A 57 -13.39 -0.74 1.22
N ALA A 58 -14.21 -1.56 0.56
CA ALA A 58 -13.91 -2.97 0.32
C ALA A 58 -12.69 -3.19 -0.59
N MET A 59 -12.26 -2.18 -1.34
CA MET A 59 -11.01 -2.22 -2.10
C MET A 59 -9.80 -1.78 -1.26
N ILE A 60 -9.96 -0.77 -0.41
CA ILE A 60 -8.85 -0.11 0.32
C ILE A 60 -8.32 -0.94 1.50
N HIS A 61 -9.16 -1.75 2.16
CA HIS A 61 -8.73 -2.44 3.39
C HIS A 61 -7.54 -3.40 3.18
N LYS A 62 -7.50 -4.14 2.06
CA LYS A 62 -6.39 -5.08 1.77
C LYS A 62 -5.05 -4.37 1.52
N PRO A 63 -4.95 -3.32 0.68
CA PRO A 63 -3.74 -2.51 0.54
C PRO A 63 -3.21 -1.94 1.85
N ILE A 64 -4.09 -1.49 2.75
CA ILE A 64 -3.66 -0.98 4.05
C ILE A 64 -3.12 -2.13 4.92
N TYR A 65 -3.83 -3.26 4.98
CA TYR A 65 -3.35 -4.45 5.69
C TYR A 65 -1.93 -4.85 5.25
N TYR A 66 -1.70 -4.96 3.94
CA TYR A 66 -0.39 -5.32 3.42
C TYR A 66 0.67 -4.22 3.64
N SER A 67 0.28 -2.94 3.67
CA SER A 67 1.21 -1.86 3.98
C SER A 67 1.71 -1.93 5.43
N VAL A 68 0.83 -2.28 6.38
CA VAL A 68 1.23 -2.52 7.79
C VAL A 68 2.19 -3.71 7.89
N LEU A 69 1.89 -4.81 7.20
CA LEU A 69 2.79 -5.97 7.14
C LEU A 69 4.15 -5.62 6.53
N ALA A 70 4.15 -4.89 5.41
CA ALA A 70 5.36 -4.45 4.74
C ALA A 70 6.22 -3.55 5.64
N ALA A 71 5.60 -2.65 6.42
CA ALA A 71 6.30 -1.83 7.40
C ALA A 71 6.95 -2.68 8.50
N GLY A 72 6.22 -3.65 9.05
CA GLY A 72 6.79 -4.57 10.04
C GLY A 72 7.93 -5.43 9.49
N LEU A 73 7.79 -5.89 8.24
CA LEU A 73 8.85 -6.64 7.55
C LEU A 73 10.08 -5.75 7.32
N ALA A 74 9.90 -4.48 6.94
CA ALA A 74 10.99 -3.52 6.79
C ALA A 74 11.73 -3.30 8.12
N VAL A 75 11.01 -3.15 9.24
CA VAL A 75 11.63 -3.04 10.57
C VAL A 75 12.36 -4.34 10.94
N ALA A 76 11.76 -5.50 10.69
CA ALA A 76 12.42 -6.79 10.95
C ALA A 76 13.74 -6.93 10.16
N VAL A 77 13.78 -6.48 8.90
CA VAL A 77 15.00 -6.45 8.08
C VAL A 77 16.07 -5.54 8.69
N THR A 78 15.70 -4.39 9.27
CA THR A 78 16.68 -3.52 9.96
C THR A 78 17.28 -4.21 11.19
N LEU A 79 16.49 -4.96 11.94
CA LEU A 79 16.94 -5.62 13.17
C LEU A 79 17.89 -6.78 12.88
N VAL A 80 17.67 -7.53 11.79
CA VAL A 80 18.54 -8.66 11.43
C VAL A 80 19.91 -8.20 10.91
N GLU A 81 20.06 -6.92 10.55
CA GLU A 81 21.32 -6.34 10.04
C GLU A 81 21.91 -7.14 8.87
N LEU A 82 21.07 -7.44 7.86
CA LEU A 82 21.49 -8.23 6.70
C LEU A 82 22.69 -7.58 5.99
N PRO A 83 23.74 -8.35 5.67
CA PRO A 83 24.90 -7.82 4.96
C PRO A 83 24.52 -7.33 3.56
N ALA A 84 25.27 -6.36 3.04
CA ALA A 84 25.12 -5.93 1.65
C ALA A 84 25.44 -7.09 0.68
N PRO A 85 24.66 -7.29 -0.40
CA PRO A 85 23.55 -6.46 -0.90
C PRO A 85 22.16 -6.89 -0.40
N PHE A 86 22.05 -7.89 0.48
CA PHE A 86 20.78 -8.52 0.83
C PHE A 86 19.81 -7.57 1.54
N GLY A 87 20.31 -6.66 2.40
CA GLY A 87 19.48 -5.62 2.99
C GLY A 87 18.85 -4.69 1.95
N PHE A 88 19.67 -4.17 1.02
CA PHE A 88 19.22 -3.31 -0.07
C PHE A 88 18.16 -3.98 -0.96
N ILE A 89 18.40 -5.24 -1.36
CA ILE A 89 17.45 -6.01 -2.17
C ILE A 89 16.14 -6.24 -1.41
N SER A 90 16.23 -6.57 -0.12
CA SER A 90 15.05 -6.80 0.72
C SER A 90 14.16 -5.54 0.81
N PHE A 91 14.75 -4.37 1.09
CA PHE A 91 14.00 -3.10 1.07
C PHE A 91 13.44 -2.76 -0.31
N GLY A 92 14.22 -2.98 -1.37
CA GLY A 92 13.79 -2.77 -2.75
C GLY A 92 12.56 -3.61 -3.09
N LEU A 93 12.57 -4.90 -2.74
CA LEU A 93 11.45 -5.82 -2.94
C LEU A 93 10.22 -5.42 -2.13
N ILE A 94 10.38 -5.11 -0.83
CA ILE A 94 9.27 -4.65 0.02
C ILE A 94 8.60 -3.42 -0.59
N LYS A 95 9.38 -2.38 -0.91
CA LYS A 95 8.85 -1.15 -1.51
C LYS A 95 8.20 -1.41 -2.86
N THR A 96 8.78 -2.27 -3.70
CA THR A 96 8.19 -2.65 -5.00
C THR A 96 6.82 -3.30 -4.82
N LEU A 97 6.68 -4.23 -3.87
CA LEU A 97 5.38 -4.85 -3.56
C LEU A 97 4.36 -3.81 -3.10
N VAL A 98 4.76 -2.87 -2.24
CA VAL A 98 3.88 -1.76 -1.82
C VAL A 98 3.43 -0.95 -3.03
N VAL A 99 4.35 -0.52 -3.91
CA VAL A 99 4.02 0.25 -5.12
C VAL A 99 3.03 -0.51 -6.01
N LEU A 100 3.24 -1.80 -6.25
CA LEU A 100 2.33 -2.62 -7.07
C LEU A 100 0.94 -2.76 -6.44
N ILE A 101 0.86 -2.97 -5.13
CA ILE A 101 -0.42 -3.06 -4.41
C ILE A 101 -1.20 -1.75 -4.55
N TRP A 102 -0.54 -0.61 -4.38
CA TRP A 102 -1.16 0.70 -4.51
C TRP A 102 -1.50 1.06 -5.97
N LEU A 103 -0.71 0.63 -6.95
CA LEU A 103 -1.02 0.76 -8.37
C LEU A 103 -2.32 0.01 -8.72
N ILE A 104 -2.44 -1.25 -8.30
CA ILE A 104 -3.63 -2.07 -8.55
C ILE A 104 -4.86 -1.44 -7.88
N LEU A 105 -4.72 -0.96 -6.64
CA LEU A 105 -5.79 -0.24 -5.95
C LEU A 105 -6.20 1.02 -6.72
N GLY A 106 -5.23 1.85 -7.11
CA GLY A 106 -5.47 3.10 -7.82
C GLY A 106 -6.23 2.89 -9.13
N ILE A 107 -5.84 1.88 -9.93
CA ILE A 107 -6.54 1.54 -11.17
C ILE A 107 -7.98 1.13 -10.86
N ARG A 108 -8.20 0.26 -9.87
CA ARG A 108 -9.54 -0.21 -9.50
C ARG A 108 -10.44 0.91 -8.99
N LEU A 109 -9.91 1.82 -8.16
CA LEU A 109 -10.67 2.95 -7.64
C LEU A 109 -11.06 3.92 -8.75
N ILE A 110 -10.15 4.26 -9.66
CA ILE A 110 -10.47 5.16 -10.77
C ILE A 110 -11.50 4.52 -11.71
N LEU A 111 -11.35 3.23 -12.04
CA LEU A 111 -12.33 2.52 -12.87
C LEU A 111 -13.72 2.51 -12.23
N LEU A 112 -13.82 2.22 -10.93
CA LEU A 112 -15.07 2.27 -10.18
C LEU A 112 -15.72 3.66 -10.23
N ILE A 113 -14.91 4.72 -10.07
CA ILE A 113 -15.39 6.11 -10.14
C ILE A 113 -15.88 6.43 -11.55
N LEU A 114 -15.13 6.07 -12.59
CA LEU A 114 -15.52 6.29 -13.98
C LEU A 114 -16.81 5.55 -14.34
N ASP A 115 -16.95 4.29 -13.89
CA ASP A 115 -18.18 3.51 -14.07
C ASP A 115 -19.38 4.21 -13.42
N TRP A 116 -19.23 4.62 -12.16
CA TRP A 116 -20.27 5.34 -11.43
C TRP A 116 -20.65 6.67 -12.08
N MET A 117 -19.67 7.42 -12.60
CA MET A 117 -19.91 8.67 -13.34
C MET A 117 -20.68 8.42 -14.64
N THR A 118 -20.33 7.38 -15.40
CA THR A 118 -21.05 7.04 -16.64
C THR A 118 -22.51 6.63 -16.42
N LEU A 119 -22.84 6.12 -15.23
CA LEU A 119 -24.21 5.77 -14.84
C LEU A 119 -25.04 6.99 -14.39
N GLN A 120 -24.44 8.17 -14.26
CA GLN A 120 -25.11 9.42 -13.86
C GLN A 120 -24.95 10.53 -14.93
N PRO A 121 -25.49 10.34 -16.14
CA PRO A 121 -25.30 11.26 -17.27
C PRO A 121 -25.83 12.69 -17.00
N GLU A 122 -26.90 12.83 -16.21
CA GLU A 122 -27.48 14.10 -15.78
C GLU A 122 -26.51 14.97 -14.95
N ARG A 123 -25.55 14.33 -14.25
CA ARG A 123 -24.62 15.00 -13.35
C ARG A 123 -23.22 15.16 -13.95
N PHE A 124 -22.81 14.26 -14.84
CA PHE A 124 -21.46 14.21 -15.39
C PHE A 124 -21.44 14.22 -16.92
N HIS A 125 -21.66 15.40 -17.52
CA HIS A 125 -21.69 15.56 -18.98
C HIS A 125 -20.37 15.26 -19.71
N ILE A 126 -19.22 15.31 -19.02
CA ILE A 126 -17.88 15.10 -19.61
C ILE A 126 -17.53 13.60 -19.71
N VAL A 127 -18.02 12.78 -18.78
CA VAL A 127 -17.71 11.35 -18.69
C VAL A 127 -18.92 10.57 -19.17
N GLN A 128 -18.99 10.43 -20.50
CA GLN A 128 -20.04 9.70 -21.20
C GLN A 128 -19.54 8.29 -21.55
N PRO A 129 -20.43 7.33 -21.85
CA PRO A 129 -20.03 5.99 -22.30
C PRO A 129 -19.00 6.01 -23.44
N ASP A 130 -19.15 6.96 -24.37
CA ASP A 130 -18.27 7.11 -25.54
C ASP A 130 -16.91 7.73 -25.21
N THR A 131 -16.82 8.55 -24.14
CA THR A 131 -15.56 9.19 -23.72
C THR A 131 -14.84 8.40 -22.62
N LYS A 132 -15.53 7.49 -21.95
CA LYS A 132 -14.98 6.61 -20.90
C LYS A 132 -13.69 5.89 -21.32
N PRO A 133 -13.55 5.32 -22.54
CA PRO A 133 -12.29 4.68 -22.94
C PRO A 133 -11.09 5.61 -22.90
N LEU A 134 -11.27 6.91 -23.22
CA LEU A 134 -10.19 7.89 -23.14
C LEU A 134 -9.75 8.10 -21.69
N PHE A 135 -10.70 8.27 -20.79
CA PHE A 135 -10.41 8.43 -19.35
C PHE A 135 -9.75 7.18 -18.76
N ASP A 136 -10.16 5.97 -19.15
CA ASP A 136 -9.54 4.72 -18.71
C ASP A 136 -8.06 4.67 -19.12
N ILE A 137 -7.78 4.91 -20.40
CA ILE A 137 -6.41 4.93 -20.93
C ILE A 137 -5.58 6.00 -20.22
N SER A 138 -6.09 7.24 -20.10
CA SER A 138 -5.38 8.33 -19.43
C SER A 138 -5.06 8.01 -17.97
N ALA A 139 -6.03 7.48 -17.22
CA ALA A 139 -5.83 7.09 -15.82
C ALA A 139 -4.75 6.01 -15.69
N ARG A 140 -4.79 4.97 -16.53
CA ARG A 140 -3.77 3.92 -16.52
C ARG A 140 -2.40 4.47 -16.86
N VAL A 141 -2.27 5.29 -17.90
CA VAL A 141 -0.97 5.88 -18.30
C VAL A 141 -0.38 6.71 -17.15
N ILE A 142 -1.18 7.57 -16.51
CA ILE A 142 -0.74 8.40 -15.39
C ILE A 142 -0.32 7.52 -14.20
N LEU A 143 -1.14 6.52 -13.84
CA LEU A 143 -0.84 5.62 -12.72
C LEU A 143 0.39 4.75 -12.98
N PHE A 144 0.56 4.23 -14.19
CA PHE A 144 1.76 3.48 -14.57
C PHE A 144 3.01 4.36 -14.54
N GLY A 145 2.92 5.60 -15.05
CA GLY A 145 4.02 6.56 -14.96
C GLY A 145 4.40 6.88 -13.52
N GLY A 146 3.41 7.13 -12.67
CA GLY A 146 3.61 7.35 -11.23
C GLY A 146 4.21 6.13 -10.53
N ALA A 147 3.72 4.92 -10.82
CA ALA A 147 4.25 3.69 -10.24
C ALA A 147 5.70 3.43 -10.69
N LEU A 148 6.03 3.69 -11.96
CA LEU A 148 7.40 3.59 -12.47
C LEU A 148 8.32 4.57 -11.74
N TYR A 149 7.89 5.83 -11.57
CA TYR A 149 8.61 6.84 -10.81
C TYR A 149 8.88 6.39 -9.36
N PHE A 150 7.85 5.91 -8.66
CA PHE A 150 8.02 5.39 -7.29
C PHE A 150 8.90 4.13 -7.24
N LEU A 151 8.89 3.30 -8.27
CA LEU A 151 9.76 2.14 -8.37
C LEU A 151 11.23 2.56 -8.51
N LEU A 152 11.53 3.55 -9.35
CA LEU A 152 12.90 4.09 -9.46
C LEU A 152 13.40 4.63 -8.11
N ILE A 153 12.57 5.40 -7.41
CA ILE A 153 12.89 5.87 -6.05
C ILE A 153 13.06 4.71 -5.07
N ALA A 154 12.22 3.67 -5.17
CA ALA A 154 12.29 2.53 -4.27
C ALA A 154 13.66 1.84 -4.31
N TRP A 155 14.30 1.84 -5.48
CA TRP A 155 15.63 1.29 -5.75
C TRP A 155 16.76 2.32 -5.70
N ASN A 156 16.50 3.51 -5.15
CA ASN A 156 17.47 4.60 -5.01
C ASN A 156 18.10 5.05 -6.34
N VAL A 157 17.34 4.92 -7.44
CA VAL A 157 17.72 5.45 -8.74
C VAL A 157 17.44 6.94 -8.78
N ASP A 158 18.42 7.73 -9.22
CA ASP A 158 18.26 9.16 -9.37
C ASP A 158 17.27 9.49 -10.51
N VAL A 159 16.12 10.03 -10.13
CA VAL A 159 15.04 10.43 -11.04
C VAL A 159 15.22 11.86 -11.57
N THR A 160 16.25 12.59 -11.14
CA THR A 160 16.52 13.97 -11.57
C THR A 160 16.71 14.06 -13.09
N ALA A 161 17.37 13.08 -13.70
CA ALA A 161 17.54 13.02 -15.16
C ALA A 161 16.21 12.90 -15.91
N TRP A 162 15.25 12.16 -15.35
CA TRP A 162 13.90 12.06 -15.90
C TRP A 162 13.12 13.35 -15.72
N LEU A 163 13.22 13.98 -14.54
CA LEU A 163 12.57 15.25 -14.24
C LEU A 163 13.07 16.37 -15.17
N ALA A 164 14.38 16.45 -15.35
CA ALA A 164 15.03 17.37 -16.28
C ALA A 164 14.58 17.17 -17.73
N SER A 165 14.33 15.92 -18.16
CA SER A 165 13.79 15.62 -19.50
C SER A 165 12.35 16.11 -19.71
N ALA A 166 11.57 16.23 -18.63
CA ALA A 166 10.20 16.73 -18.64
C ALA A 166 10.12 18.27 -18.66
N GLY A 167 11.26 18.96 -18.66
CA GLY A 167 11.33 20.42 -18.81
C GLY A 167 11.21 21.23 -17.51
N ILE A 168 11.43 20.59 -16.36
CA ILE A 168 11.54 21.23 -15.03
C ILE A 168 12.88 20.94 -14.37
#